data_AF-A0A7D9DM05-F1
#
_entry.id   AF-A0A7D9DM05-F1
#
_cell.length_a   1.000
_cell.length_b   1.000
_cell.length_c   1.000
_cell.angle_alpha   90.00
_cell.angle_beta   90.00
_cell.angle_gamma   90.00
#
_symmetry.space_group_name_H-M   'P 1'
#
loop_
_entity.id
_entity.type
_entity.pdbx_description
1 polymer ?
#
loop_
_entity_poly.entity_id
_entity_poly.type
_entity_poly.pdbx_seq_one_letter_code
_entity_poly.pdbx_strand_id
1 'polypeptide(L)'
;MFSVKNSLQFNSSKCEILTVTRKKNPSTFPYNLAGNDLVRCDEVRDLGITITYNLKWDSHVTQIRSTANKCLGLLKRTCYDLPDTRARRALYLSLVKSQLSYGSQVWSPESATLKKRIEGVQRRASLWILRLKRGA
;
A
#
# COMPACT_ATOMS: atom_id res chain seq x y z
N MET A 1 31.58 -12.18 0.71
CA MET A 1 30.59 -11.08 0.69
C MET A 1 30.93 -10.02 1.73
N PHE A 2 30.70 -8.74 1.43
CA PHE A 2 30.89 -7.62 2.37
C PHE A 2 30.16 -7.85 3.71
N SER A 3 28.96 -8.42 3.69
CA SER A 3 28.16 -8.71 4.89
C SER A 3 28.90 -9.59 5.92
N VAL A 4 29.46 -10.71 5.47
CA VAL A 4 30.20 -11.66 6.34
C VAL A 4 31.48 -11.02 6.90
N LYS A 5 32.18 -10.21 6.11
CA LYS A 5 33.37 -9.48 6.54
C LYS A 5 33.07 -8.44 7.63
N ASN A 6 31.83 -7.95 7.70
CA ASN A 6 31.36 -7.00 8.70
C ASN A 6 30.46 -7.66 9.77
N SER A 7 30.47 -8.99 9.89
CA SER A 7 29.67 -9.73 10.88
C SER A 7 28.16 -9.49 10.79
N LEU A 8 27.65 -9.14 9.61
CA LEU A 8 26.22 -8.97 9.34
C LEU A 8 25.70 -10.27 8.69
N GLN A 9 24.93 -11.05 9.46
CA GLN A 9 24.28 -12.25 8.94
C GLN A 9 22.87 -11.93 8.45
N PHE A 10 22.50 -12.45 7.28
CA PHE A 10 21.15 -12.30 6.74
C PHE A 10 20.20 -13.31 7.37
N ASN A 11 18.97 -12.87 7.65
CA ASN A 11 17.90 -13.76 8.02
C ASN A 11 17.28 -14.37 6.74
N SER A 12 17.80 -15.52 6.33
CA SER A 12 17.36 -16.26 5.14
C SER A 12 15.86 -16.58 5.15
N SER A 13 15.24 -16.79 6.33
CA SER A 13 13.82 -17.14 6.42
C SER A 13 12.89 -15.96 6.11
N LYS A 14 13.41 -14.73 6.09
CA LYS A 14 12.69 -13.51 5.70
C LYS A 14 13.04 -13.05 4.29
N CYS A 15 13.95 -13.75 3.61
CA CYS A 15 14.37 -13.42 2.26
C CYS A 15 13.55 -14.22 1.25
N GLU A 16 13.07 -13.53 0.22
CA GLU A 16 12.29 -14.11 -0.86
C GLU A 16 12.85 -13.65 -2.21
N ILE A 17 12.54 -14.41 -3.26
CA ILE A 17 12.92 -14.06 -4.64
C ILE A 17 11.70 -13.48 -5.35
N LEU A 18 11.74 -12.20 -5.70
CA LEU A 18 10.82 -11.60 -6.65
C LEU A 18 11.51 -11.42 -8.00
N THR A 19 10.98 -12.03 -9.06
CA THR A 19 11.52 -11.88 -10.42
C THR A 19 10.69 -10.89 -11.23
N VAL A 20 11.24 -9.71 -11.49
CA VAL A 20 10.58 -8.67 -12.30
C VAL A 20 11.13 -8.69 -13.71
N THR A 21 10.30 -9.02 -14.71
CA THR A 21 10.72 -9.06 -16.11
C THR A 21 9.55 -8.87 -17.08
N ARG A 22 9.85 -8.42 -18.31
CA ARG A 22 8.91 -8.38 -19.44
C ARG A 22 8.97 -9.63 -20.33
N LYS A 23 9.88 -10.56 -20.07
CA LYS A 23 10.00 -11.81 -20.85
C LYS A 23 8.78 -12.69 -20.62
N LYS A 24 8.24 -13.30 -21.69
CA LYS A 24 7.14 -14.27 -21.61
C LYS A 24 7.50 -15.51 -20.79
N ASN A 25 8.75 -15.96 -20.93
CA ASN A 25 9.33 -17.07 -20.17
C ASN A 25 10.47 -16.50 -19.29
N PRO A 26 10.19 -16.18 -18.03
CA PRO A 26 11.21 -15.74 -17.08
C PRO A 26 12.21 -16.87 -16.83
N SER A 27 13.50 -16.54 -16.77
CA SER A 27 14.53 -17.48 -16.34
C SER A 27 14.38 -17.73 -14.84
N THR A 28 14.14 -18.98 -14.44
CA THR A 28 14.12 -19.40 -13.05
C THR A 28 15.50 -19.87 -12.65
N PHE A 29 16.03 -19.28 -11.58
CA PHE A 29 17.25 -19.72 -10.93
C PHE A 29 16.95 -20.03 -9.46
N PRO A 30 17.44 -21.16 -8.92
CA PRO A 30 17.36 -21.48 -7.50
C PRO A 30 18.44 -20.69 -6.75
N TYR A 31 18.02 -19.68 -5.97
CA TYR A 31 18.95 -18.92 -5.14
C TYR A 31 19.05 -19.55 -3.76
N ASN A 32 20.27 -19.83 -3.34
CA ASN A 32 20.58 -20.28 -1.99
C ASN A 32 21.23 -19.14 -1.20
N LEU A 33 20.77 -18.91 0.03
CA LEU A 33 21.33 -17.93 0.94
C LEU A 33 21.60 -18.60 2.30
N ALA A 34 22.87 -18.62 2.70
CA ALA A 34 23.33 -19.21 3.96
C ALA A 34 22.84 -20.66 4.16
N GLY A 35 22.86 -21.48 3.09
CA GLY A 35 22.43 -22.88 3.13
C GLY A 35 20.93 -23.09 2.98
N ASN A 36 20.13 -22.03 2.91
CA ASN A 36 18.68 -22.10 2.72
C ASN A 36 18.27 -21.71 1.30
N ASP A 37 17.43 -22.52 0.66
CA ASP A 37 16.85 -22.18 -0.63
C ASP A 37 15.75 -21.13 -0.45
N LEU A 38 15.87 -20.04 -1.19
CA LEU A 38 14.92 -18.95 -1.12
C LEU A 38 13.65 -19.28 -1.90
N VAL A 39 12.50 -18.96 -1.33
CA VAL A 39 11.20 -19.15 -1.95
C VAL A 39 10.95 -18.02 -2.96
N ARG A 40 10.43 -18.38 -4.13
CA ARG A 40 10.02 -17.40 -5.16
C ARG A 40 8.57 -16.98 -4.91
N CYS A 41 8.31 -15.68 -4.92
CA CYS A 41 7.00 -15.09 -4.70
C CYS A 41 6.57 -14.19 -5.86
N ASP A 42 5.27 -14.00 -6.01
CA ASP A 42 4.67 -13.13 -7.04
C ASP A 42 4.42 -11.70 -6.53
N GLU A 43 4.29 -11.53 -5.22
CA GLU A 43 4.28 -10.23 -4.55
C GLU A 43 5.20 -10.25 -3.33
N VAL A 44 5.90 -9.15 -3.11
CA VAL A 44 6.68 -8.90 -1.89
C VAL A 44 6.22 -7.60 -1.28
N ARG A 45 6.15 -7.55 0.05
CA ARG A 45 5.82 -6.34 0.79
C ARG A 45 7.10 -5.75 1.38
N ASP A 46 7.45 -4.55 0.95
CA ASP A 46 8.62 -3.82 1.45
C ASP A 46 8.22 -2.40 1.88
N LEU A 47 8.63 -2.02 3.09
CA LEU A 47 8.29 -0.74 3.73
C LEU A 47 6.80 -0.36 3.68
N GLY A 48 5.89 -1.35 3.63
CA GLY A 48 4.45 -1.11 3.53
C GLY A 48 3.92 -0.94 2.10
N ILE A 49 4.78 -1.01 1.09
CA ILE A 49 4.43 -1.04 -0.34
C ILE A 49 4.46 -2.49 -0.83
N THR A 50 3.45 -2.88 -1.59
CA THR A 50 3.37 -4.23 -2.17
C THR A 50 3.82 -4.16 -3.62
N ILE A 51 4.91 -4.84 -3.94
CA ILE A 51 5.50 -4.87 -5.27
C ILE A 51 5.21 -6.24 -5.87
N THR A 52 4.63 -6.25 -7.05
CA THR A 52 4.27 -7.47 -7.80
C THR A 52 5.29 -7.73 -8.91
N TYR A 53 5.41 -8.98 -9.35
CA TYR A 53 6.34 -9.39 -10.40
C TYR A 53 6.13 -8.63 -11.73
N ASN A 54 4.90 -8.18 -11.99
CA ASN A 54 4.49 -7.45 -13.19
C ASN A 54 4.41 -5.92 -12.98
N LEU A 55 4.82 -5.43 -11.80
CA LEU A 55 4.75 -4.01 -11.40
C LEU A 55 3.35 -3.40 -11.54
N LYS A 56 2.30 -4.22 -11.45
CA LYS A 56 0.93 -3.72 -11.37
C LYS A 56 0.58 -3.38 -9.93
N TRP A 57 -0.13 -2.26 -9.78
CA TRP A 57 -0.49 -1.70 -8.47
C TRP A 57 -1.88 -2.10 -8.00
N ASP A 58 -2.59 -2.98 -8.69
CA ASP A 58 -3.96 -3.39 -8.35
C ASP A 58 -4.08 -3.98 -6.93
N SER A 59 -3.18 -4.91 -6.58
CA SER A 59 -3.12 -5.53 -5.23
C SER A 59 -2.87 -4.46 -4.17
N HIS A 60 -1.81 -3.67 -4.37
CA HIS A 60 -1.42 -2.58 -3.46
C HIS A 60 -2.54 -1.55 -3.26
N VAL A 61 -3.13 -1.04 -4.36
CA VAL A 61 -4.22 -0.05 -4.33
C VAL A 61 -5.45 -0.60 -3.60
N THR A 62 -5.74 -1.89 -3.77
CA THR A 62 -6.87 -2.55 -3.09
C THR A 62 -6.62 -2.61 -1.57
N GLN A 63 -5.40 -2.96 -1.16
CA GLN A 63 -5.01 -3.03 0.25
C GLN A 63 -5.02 -1.65 0.94
N ILE A 64 -4.40 -0.62 0.35
CA ILE A 64 -4.40 0.73 0.92
C ILE A 64 -5.82 1.31 0.98
N ARG A 65 -6.64 1.06 -0.06
CA ARG A 65 -8.04 1.47 -0.08
C ARG A 65 -8.82 0.80 1.05
N SER A 66 -8.63 -0.49 1.28
CA SER A 66 -9.31 -1.22 2.35
C SER A 66 -8.95 -0.61 3.71
N THR A 67 -7.66 -0.40 3.97
CA THR A 67 -7.14 0.18 5.21
C THR A 67 -7.66 1.59 5.44
N ALA A 68 -7.62 2.45 4.42
CA ALA A 68 -8.12 3.82 4.48
C ALA A 68 -9.64 3.87 4.71
N ASN A 69 -10.42 2.96 4.11
CA ASN A 69 -11.86 2.89 4.38
C ASN A 69 -12.18 2.42 5.80
N LYS A 70 -11.42 1.46 6.35
CA LYS A 70 -11.57 1.06 7.75
C LYS A 70 -11.30 2.23 8.70
N CYS A 71 -10.22 2.98 8.45
CA CYS A 71 -9.88 4.19 9.20
C CYS A 71 -10.99 5.26 9.10
N LEU A 72 -11.45 5.55 7.89
CA LEU A 72 -12.57 6.49 7.68
C LEU A 72 -13.86 6.02 8.36
N GLY A 73 -14.16 4.72 8.33
CA GLY A 73 -15.30 4.13 9.01
C GLY A 73 -15.20 4.22 10.54
N LEU A 74 -14.00 4.10 11.10
CA LEU A 74 -13.75 4.36 12.51
C LEU A 74 -14.02 5.83 12.85
N LEU A 75 -13.43 6.77 12.11
CA LEU A 75 -13.63 8.21 12.31
C LEU A 75 -15.10 8.61 12.22
N LYS A 76 -15.85 8.03 11.29
CA LYS A 76 -17.30 8.25 11.16
C LYS A 76 -18.10 7.84 12.39
N ARG A 77 -17.67 6.78 13.07
CA ARG A 77 -18.35 6.26 14.28
C ARG A 77 -17.91 7.00 15.53
N THR A 78 -16.61 7.26 15.69
CA THR A 78 -16.06 7.88 16.90
C THR A 78 -16.22 9.41 16.92
N CYS A 79 -16.17 10.04 15.75
CA CYS A 79 -16.23 11.50 15.60
C CYS A 79 -17.51 11.94 14.87
N TYR A 80 -18.61 11.22 15.09
CA TYR A 80 -19.91 11.52 14.48
C TYR A 80 -20.41 12.91 14.90
N ASP A 81 -20.43 13.16 16.21
CA ASP A 81 -20.99 14.39 16.79
C ASP A 81 -20.05 15.58 16.71
N LEU A 82 -18.75 15.37 16.42
CA LEU A 82 -17.74 16.42 16.31
C LEU A 82 -18.23 17.51 15.34
N PRO A 83 -18.57 18.73 15.78
CA PRO A 83 -19.23 19.73 14.94
C PRO A 83 -18.24 20.50 14.05
N ASP A 84 -16.98 20.60 14.46
CA ASP A 84 -15.97 21.39 13.76
C ASP A 84 -15.46 20.70 12.48
N THR A 85 -15.68 21.37 11.35
CA THR A 85 -15.20 20.96 10.03
C THR A 85 -13.67 20.96 9.95
N ARG A 86 -12.98 21.87 10.64
CA ARG A 86 -11.51 21.94 10.62
C ARG A 86 -10.92 20.74 11.35
N ALA A 87 -11.44 20.38 12.52
CA ALA A 87 -11.05 19.17 13.24
C ALA A 87 -11.29 17.89 12.40
N ARG A 88 -12.45 17.73 11.76
CA ARG A 88 -12.70 16.58 10.85
C ARG A 88 -11.72 16.54 9.69
N ARG A 89 -11.40 17.69 9.10
CA ARG A 89 -10.40 17.80 8.02
C ARG A 89 -9.01 17.39 8.51
N ALA A 90 -8.59 17.85 9.69
CA ALA A 90 -7.31 17.51 10.28
C ALA A 90 -7.20 15.98 10.53
N LEU A 91 -8.25 15.36 11.08
CA LEU A 91 -8.32 13.92 11.28
C LEU A 91 -8.22 13.14 9.96
N TYR A 92 -8.95 13.59 8.93
CA TYR A 92 -8.86 12.98 7.61
C TYR A 92 -7.45 13.09 7.02
N LEU A 93 -6.84 14.28 7.07
CA LEU A 93 -5.51 14.51 6.49
C LEU A 93 -4.43 13.66 7.18
N SER A 94 -4.46 13.63 8.51
CA SER A 94 -3.45 12.94 9.32
C SER A 94 -3.60 11.42 9.31
N LEU A 95 -4.82 10.87 9.27
CA LEU A 95 -5.05 9.43 9.46
C LEU A 95 -5.45 8.68 8.18
N VAL A 96 -6.13 9.33 7.24
CA VAL A 96 -6.64 8.67 6.03
C VAL A 96 -5.83 9.09 4.81
N LYS A 97 -5.62 10.39 4.59
CA LYS A 97 -4.89 10.90 3.43
C LYS A 97 -3.41 10.53 3.49
N SER A 98 -2.81 10.55 4.69
CA SER A 98 -1.43 10.09 4.91
C SER A 98 -1.22 8.66 4.39
N GLN A 99 -2.10 7.72 4.75
CA GLN A 99 -2.07 6.33 4.28
C GLN A 99 -2.20 6.22 2.76
N LEU A 100 -3.09 7.00 2.15
CA LEU A 100 -3.31 6.99 0.70
C LEU A 100 -2.17 7.66 -0.10
N SER A 101 -1.30 8.42 0.54
CA SER A 101 -0.24 9.19 -0.12
C SER A 101 1.15 8.65 0.18
N TYR A 102 1.28 7.78 1.19
CA TYR A 102 2.54 7.17 1.56
C TYR A 102 3.15 6.42 0.37
N GLY A 103 4.39 6.72 0.02
CA GLY A 103 5.11 6.04 -1.07
C GLY A 103 4.55 6.30 -2.47
N SER A 104 3.70 7.32 -2.67
CA SER A 104 3.03 7.55 -3.96
C SER A 104 3.99 7.80 -5.13
N GLN A 105 5.21 8.26 -4.86
CA GLN A 105 6.27 8.41 -5.88
C GLN A 105 6.62 7.06 -6.55
N VAL A 106 6.44 5.95 -5.85
CA VAL A 106 6.74 4.60 -6.35
C VAL A 106 5.54 3.98 -7.04
N TRP A 107 4.38 3.99 -6.38
CA TRP A 107 3.24 3.17 -6.81
C TRP A 107 2.11 3.94 -7.52
N SER A 108 2.16 5.28 -7.58
CA SER A 108 1.05 6.08 -8.12
C SER A 108 0.58 5.53 -9.47
N PRO A 109 -0.66 5.01 -9.55
CA PRO A 109 -1.08 4.23 -10.71
C PRO A 109 -1.34 5.17 -11.89
N GLU A 110 -0.95 4.76 -13.09
CA GLU A 110 -1.29 5.50 -14.31
C GLU A 110 -2.76 5.28 -14.71
N SER A 111 -3.27 4.07 -14.45
CA SER A 111 -4.64 3.64 -14.75
C SER A 111 -5.71 4.55 -14.14
N ALA A 112 -6.59 5.08 -15.00
CA ALA A 112 -7.74 5.88 -14.58
C ALA A 112 -8.66 5.13 -13.61
N THR A 113 -8.82 3.81 -13.78
CA THR A 113 -9.65 2.98 -12.90
C THR A 113 -9.08 2.93 -11.48
N LEU A 114 -7.76 2.77 -11.35
CA LEU A 114 -7.10 2.75 -10.04
C LEU A 114 -7.13 4.13 -9.37
N LYS A 115 -6.90 5.21 -10.14
CA LYS A 115 -7.06 6.60 -9.65
C LYS A 115 -8.47 6.83 -9.10
N LYS A 116 -9.51 6.46 -9.86
CA LYS A 116 -10.93 6.54 -9.42
C LYS A 116 -11.20 5.78 -8.12
N ARG A 117 -10.57 4.61 -7.92
CA ARG A 117 -10.73 3.83 -6.66
C ARG A 117 -10.19 4.59 -5.45
N ILE A 118 -9.05 5.27 -5.59
CA ILE A 118 -8.43 6.07 -4.52
C ILE A 118 -9.26 7.33 -4.27
N GLU A 119 -9.63 8.06 -5.33
CA GLU A 119 -10.49 9.24 -5.26
C GLU A 119 -11.84 8.94 -4.62
N GLY A 120 -12.39 7.74 -4.83
CA GLY A 120 -13.62 7.31 -4.17
C GLY A 120 -13.56 7.30 -2.64
N VAL A 121 -12.38 7.05 -2.05
CA VAL A 121 -12.18 7.20 -0.60
C VAL A 121 -12.20 8.68 -0.22
N GLN A 122 -11.44 9.50 -0.95
CA GLN A 122 -11.36 10.94 -0.70
C GLN A 122 -12.74 11.62 -0.82
N ARG A 123 -13.53 11.29 -1.85
CA ARG A 123 -14.90 11.82 -2.04
C ARG A 123 -15.81 11.47 -0.86
N ARG A 124 -15.75 10.23 -0.35
CA ARG A 124 -16.52 9.81 0.83
C ARG A 124 -16.06 10.51 2.10
N ALA A 125 -14.77 10.83 2.21
CA ALA A 125 -14.24 11.60 3.32
C ALA A 125 -14.69 13.06 3.24
N SER A 126 -14.63 13.71 2.07
CA SER A 126 -15.11 15.09 1.87
C SER A 126 -16.59 15.23 2.22
N LEU A 127 -17.44 14.28 1.80
CA LEU A 127 -18.86 14.28 2.19
C LEU A 127 -19.04 14.21 3.71
N TRP A 128 -18.23 13.40 4.41
CA TRP A 128 -18.28 13.32 5.87
C TRP A 128 -17.77 14.61 6.54
N ILE A 129 -16.67 15.18 6.06
CA ILE A 129 -16.11 16.43 6.57
C ILE A 129 -17.15 17.55 6.46
N LEU A 130 -17.88 17.62 5.34
CA LEU A 130 -18.88 18.66 5.07
C LEU A 130 -20.30 18.31 5.56
N ARG A 131 -20.53 17.13 6.16
CA ARG A 131 -21.87 16.60 6.52
C ARG A 131 -22.87 16.57 5.36
N LEU A 132 -22.41 16.33 4.14
CA LEU A 132 -23.27 16.24 2.96
C LEU A 132 -23.78 14.80 2.75
N LYS A 133 -25.04 14.67 2.34
CA LYS A 133 -25.62 13.40 1.89
C LYS A 133 -25.27 13.16 0.41
N ARG A 134 -25.21 11.89 0.01
CA ARG A 134 -24.84 11.50 -1.35
C ARG A 134 -26.09 11.61 -2.26
N GLY A 135 -26.11 12.59 -3.17
CA GLY A 135 -27.18 12.76 -4.16
C GLY A 135 -28.23 13.84 -3.86
N ALA A 136 -27.80 14.99 -3.35
CA ALA A 136 -28.56 16.24 -3.47
C ALA A 136 -28.03 17.02 -4.68
#